data_AF-A0A368H320-F1
#
_entry.id   AF-A0A368H320-F1
#
_cell.length_a   1.000
_cell.length_b   1.000
_cell.length_c   1.000
_cell.angle_alpha   90.00
_cell.angle_beta   90.00
_cell.angle_gamma   90.00
#
_symmetry.space_group_name_H-M   'P 1'
#
loop_
_entity.id
_entity.type
_entity.pdbx_description
1 polymer ?
#
loop_
_entity_poly.entity_id
_entity_poly.type
_entity_poly.pdbx_seq_one_letter_code
_entity_poly.pdbx_strand_id
1 'polypeptide(L)'
;MLERNKANLILQSKSPYVEQFLTHEISSGRGQRYLDLLWRFYEKAGHYDKAAMLLSRLADNEKFVLCTKFLSTSLFQFQMLSFCCFSEEISLSQRFAYLSHAIICAQAGNDPKTKAMIQELRDKVEVAHIQLAIKFVSYRLLFSSSNGIEYGCGSRECMDIRTPKQQELVKLLDGPILSLQVLLEKFAAPYGLHKVQLAIFHCANLYSEEPIMAVWENILQSEFKYEGEVSERLLCTLHELYAIYGSTKYFPRNFILRRLLEMGSGLSDRSRRGILPASFFVSLITKLELGYVDFIEVLSSEYRTGDPWWTQNEAGQRYIMEVGIAVVQAFLDSGAKFTPMERAKIAAICDSCVSMFSLDARAVSSQHLLQLDRHFSALHLRLTAMSS
;
A
#
# COMPACT_ATOMS: atom_id res chain seq x y z
N MET A 1 14.81 -41.53 7.91
CA MET A 1 13.34 -41.74 8.07
C MET A 1 12.49 -40.72 7.28
N LEU A 2 12.96 -39.49 7.08
CA LEU A 2 12.29 -38.46 6.27
C LEU A 2 12.38 -38.63 4.74
N GLU A 3 13.36 -39.40 4.25
CA GLU A 3 13.58 -39.64 2.81
C GLU A 3 12.51 -40.51 2.12
N ARG A 4 11.51 -41.03 2.87
CA ARG A 4 10.52 -42.01 2.34
C ARG A 4 9.06 -41.64 2.65
N ASN A 5 8.66 -40.37 2.51
CA ASN A 5 7.24 -39.95 2.68
C ASN A 5 6.57 -40.30 4.03
N LYS A 6 7.35 -40.64 5.06
CA LYS A 6 6.84 -41.01 6.40
C LYS A 6 6.46 -39.80 7.26
N ALA A 7 6.59 -38.58 6.75
CA ALA A 7 6.18 -37.35 7.45
C ALA A 7 4.70 -37.40 7.89
N ASN A 8 3.82 -37.90 7.02
CA ASN A 8 2.40 -38.08 7.35
C ASN A 8 2.16 -39.11 8.46
N LEU A 9 2.98 -40.17 8.53
CA LEU A 9 2.91 -41.17 9.59
C LEU A 9 3.35 -40.60 10.95
N ILE A 10 4.39 -39.76 10.96
CA ILE A 10 4.83 -39.05 12.18
C ILE A 10 3.71 -38.12 12.65
N LEU A 11 3.09 -37.38 11.74
CA LEU A 11 1.99 -36.46 12.03
C LEU A 11 0.69 -37.14 12.49
N GLN A 12 0.48 -38.41 12.18
CA GLN A 12 -0.68 -39.21 12.61
C GLN A 12 -0.39 -40.06 13.85
N SER A 13 0.88 -40.14 14.26
CA SER A 13 1.30 -40.95 15.40
C SER A 13 0.81 -40.33 16.71
N LYS A 14 0.18 -41.14 17.56
CA LYS A 14 -0.20 -40.75 18.94
C LYS A 14 0.89 -41.08 19.98
N SER A 15 2.10 -41.44 19.52
CA SER A 15 3.18 -41.85 20.43
C SER A 15 3.72 -40.66 21.23
N PRO A 16 3.88 -40.77 22.56
CA PRO A 16 4.41 -39.70 23.40
C PRO A 16 5.89 -39.39 23.13
N TYR A 17 6.61 -40.29 22.45
CA TYR A 17 8.03 -40.12 22.15
C TYR A 17 8.30 -39.28 20.89
N VAL A 18 7.26 -38.93 20.13
CA VAL A 18 7.43 -38.16 18.88
C VAL A 18 8.00 -36.77 19.15
N GLU A 19 7.52 -36.08 20.18
CA GLU A 19 8.01 -34.74 20.57
C GLU A 19 9.49 -34.80 20.96
N GLN A 20 9.89 -35.78 21.79
CA GLN A 20 11.28 -35.97 22.20
C GLN A 20 12.19 -36.33 21.01
N PHE A 21 11.72 -37.20 20.11
CA PHE A 21 12.46 -37.56 18.91
C PHE A 21 12.68 -36.34 18.00
N LEU A 22 11.62 -35.59 17.69
CA LEU A 22 11.72 -34.40 16.84
C LEU A 22 12.65 -33.36 17.47
N THR A 23 12.54 -33.13 18.78
CA THR A 23 13.40 -32.18 19.51
C THR A 23 14.87 -32.63 19.49
N HIS A 24 15.12 -33.93 19.65
CA HIS A 24 16.47 -34.49 19.55
C HIS A 24 17.04 -34.29 18.14
N GLU A 25 16.29 -34.63 17.10
CA GLU A 25 16.72 -34.47 15.70
C GLU A 25 17.03 -33.01 15.32
N ILE A 26 16.25 -32.07 15.88
CA ILE A 26 16.50 -30.63 15.72
C ILE A 26 17.83 -30.26 16.41
N SER A 27 18.05 -30.73 17.63
CA SER A 27 19.30 -30.49 18.38
C SER A 27 20.53 -31.13 17.73
N SER A 28 20.35 -32.23 16.99
CA SER A 28 21.42 -32.92 16.25
C SER A 28 21.78 -32.24 14.92
N GLY A 29 21.24 -31.06 14.61
CA GLY A 29 21.65 -30.26 13.46
C GLY A 29 20.92 -30.57 12.14
N ARG A 30 19.85 -31.39 12.15
CA ARG A 30 19.00 -31.63 10.95
C ARG A 30 17.87 -30.59 10.80
N GLY A 31 18.05 -29.42 11.41
CA GLY A 31 17.05 -28.61 12.11
C GLY A 31 15.77 -28.20 11.37
N GLN A 32 15.84 -27.66 10.16
CA GLN A 32 14.68 -26.94 9.59
C GLN A 32 13.50 -27.84 9.21
N ARG A 33 13.75 -28.95 8.52
CA ARG A 33 12.67 -29.88 8.09
C ARG A 33 11.96 -30.52 9.27
N TYR A 34 12.67 -30.74 10.37
CA TYR A 34 12.12 -31.31 11.60
C TYR A 34 11.38 -30.25 12.45
N LEU A 35 11.83 -28.99 12.43
CA LEU A 35 11.08 -27.87 12.99
C LEU A 35 9.72 -27.69 12.30
N ASP A 36 9.69 -27.80 10.97
CA ASP A 36 8.44 -27.73 10.21
C ASP A 36 7.47 -28.89 10.53
N LEU A 37 8.02 -30.08 10.77
CA LEU A 37 7.25 -31.23 11.24
C LEU A 37 6.73 -31.04 12.66
N LEU A 38 7.52 -30.41 13.54
CA LEU A 38 7.19 -30.24 14.95
C LEU A 38 5.98 -29.32 15.16
N TRP A 39 5.94 -28.15 14.51
CA TRP A 39 4.78 -27.27 14.67
C TRP A 39 3.51 -27.87 14.07
N ARG A 40 3.60 -28.58 12.94
CA ARG A 40 2.48 -29.31 12.32
C ARG A 40 1.99 -30.46 13.20
N PHE A 41 2.89 -31.12 13.93
CA PHE A 41 2.53 -32.12 14.92
C PHE A 41 1.74 -31.50 16.08
N TYR A 42 2.20 -30.37 16.62
CA TYR A 42 1.47 -29.65 17.67
C TYR A 42 0.08 -29.20 17.23
N GLU A 43 -0.05 -28.66 16.02
CA GLU A 43 -1.34 -28.27 15.44
C GLU A 43 -2.31 -29.47 15.37
N LYS A 44 -1.85 -30.62 14.84
CA LYS A 44 -2.68 -31.84 14.75
C LYS A 44 -3.00 -32.48 16.10
N ALA A 45 -2.11 -32.34 17.07
CA ALA A 45 -2.33 -32.83 18.44
C ALA A 45 -3.26 -31.91 19.26
N GLY A 46 -3.65 -30.74 18.73
CA GLY A 46 -4.46 -29.74 19.44
C GLY A 46 -3.66 -28.88 20.43
N HIS A 47 -2.33 -28.94 20.40
CA HIS A 47 -1.44 -28.13 21.23
C HIS A 47 -1.11 -26.80 20.54
N TYR A 48 -2.15 -26.01 20.25
CA TYR A 48 -2.02 -24.76 19.50
C TYR A 48 -1.10 -23.74 20.16
N ASP A 49 -1.07 -23.70 21.50
CA ASP A 49 -0.22 -22.76 22.25
C ASP A 49 1.28 -23.04 22.02
N LYS A 50 1.67 -24.33 22.04
CA LYS A 50 3.03 -24.76 21.72
C LYS A 50 3.40 -24.44 20.27
N ALA A 51 2.47 -24.66 19.34
CA ALA A 51 2.67 -24.36 17.93
C ALA A 51 2.89 -22.87 17.68
N ALA A 52 2.03 -22.02 18.26
CA ALA A 52 2.09 -20.57 18.11
C ALA A 52 3.40 -19.98 18.68
N MET A 53 3.80 -20.42 19.88
CA MET A 53 5.07 -20.02 20.49
C MET A 53 6.28 -20.46 19.66
N LEU A 54 6.26 -21.69 19.13
CA LEU A 54 7.33 -22.21 18.29
C LEU A 54 7.47 -21.38 17.01
N LEU A 55 6.35 -21.13 16.33
CA LEU A 55 6.30 -20.36 15.08
C LEU A 55 6.74 -18.90 15.27
N SER A 56 6.31 -18.26 16.37
CA SER A 56 6.76 -16.89 16.72
C SER A 56 8.28 -16.83 16.84
N ARG A 57 8.89 -17.77 17.56
CA ARG A 57 10.36 -17.82 17.74
C ARG A 57 11.11 -18.07 16.44
N LEU A 58 10.55 -18.92 15.57
CA LEU A 58 11.13 -19.19 14.25
C LEU A 58 11.13 -17.93 13.37
N ALA A 59 10.07 -17.14 13.44
CA ALA A 59 9.99 -15.88 12.71
C ALA A 59 10.99 -14.83 13.23
N ASP A 60 11.21 -14.77 14.55
CA ASP A 60 12.07 -13.78 15.19
C ASP A 60 13.58 -14.05 15.08
N ASN A 61 13.99 -15.18 14.47
CA ASN A 61 15.41 -15.55 14.43
C ASN A 61 16.04 -15.64 15.82
N GLU A 62 15.26 -15.96 16.86
CA GLU A 62 15.87 -16.47 18.08
C GLU A 62 16.60 -17.74 17.65
N LYS A 63 17.93 -17.64 17.47
CA LYS A 63 18.81 -18.82 17.37
C LYS A 63 18.27 -19.76 18.42
N PHE A 64 17.82 -20.93 17.99
CA PHE A 64 17.17 -21.88 18.89
C PHE A 64 18.22 -22.31 19.91
N VAL A 65 18.43 -21.54 20.98
CA VAL A 65 19.29 -21.88 22.10
C VAL A 65 18.46 -22.82 22.97
N LEU A 66 18.20 -24.01 22.43
CA LEU A 66 17.82 -25.16 23.24
C LEU A 66 19.01 -25.67 24.08
N CYS A 67 20.20 -25.08 23.93
CA CYS A 67 21.44 -25.59 24.49
C CYS A 67 21.72 -25.21 25.96
N THR A 68 20.93 -24.35 26.62
CA THR A 68 21.32 -23.81 27.95
C THR A 68 20.41 -24.17 29.13
N LYS A 69 19.56 -25.19 29.05
CA LYS A 69 18.81 -25.65 30.23
C LYS A 69 18.99 -27.10 30.67
N PHE A 70 19.86 -27.91 30.05
CA PHE A 70 20.01 -29.32 30.46
C PHE A 70 21.42 -29.85 30.71
N LEU A 71 22.47 -29.02 30.65
CA LEU A 71 23.81 -29.46 31.07
C LEU A 71 24.38 -28.45 32.07
N SER A 72 23.98 -28.61 33.34
CA SER A 72 24.88 -28.19 34.40
C SER A 72 26.14 -29.05 34.33
N THR A 73 27.28 -28.42 34.60
CA THR A 73 28.57 -29.05 34.92
C THR A 73 29.23 -29.87 33.81
N SER A 74 30.00 -29.21 32.94
CA SER A 74 31.43 -29.53 32.75
C SER A 74 32.12 -28.55 31.78
N LEU A 75 33.39 -28.25 32.07
CA LEU A 75 34.26 -27.25 31.47
C LEU A 75 34.74 -27.59 30.04
N PHE A 76 33.87 -27.54 29.04
CA PHE A 76 34.29 -27.59 27.62
C PHE A 76 33.41 -26.68 26.76
N GLN A 77 33.55 -25.35 26.91
CA GLN A 77 32.61 -24.42 26.29
C GLN A 77 33.27 -23.19 25.65
N PHE A 78 34.27 -23.36 24.78
CA PHE A 78 34.78 -22.22 24.00
C PHE A 78 35.04 -22.42 22.51
N GLN A 79 34.78 -23.60 21.93
CA GLN A 79 35.04 -23.80 20.49
C GLN A 79 33.91 -24.47 19.69
N MET A 80 32.71 -24.59 20.29
CA MET A 80 31.52 -25.14 19.63
C MET A 80 30.40 -24.10 19.42
N LEU A 81 30.72 -22.80 19.45
CA LEU A 81 29.76 -21.74 19.16
C LEU A 81 29.66 -21.36 17.67
N SER A 82 30.53 -21.91 16.82
CA SER A 82 30.58 -21.58 15.38
C SER A 82 30.08 -22.69 14.46
N PHE A 83 29.77 -23.90 14.96
CA PHE A 83 29.47 -25.06 14.11
C PHE A 83 28.07 -25.66 14.28
N CYS A 84 27.28 -25.18 15.25
CA CYS A 84 25.91 -25.65 15.43
C CYS A 84 24.91 -24.76 14.67
N CYS A 85 24.27 -25.40 13.68
CA CYS A 85 23.25 -24.88 12.77
C CYS A 85 23.80 -24.05 11.61
N PHE A 86 24.29 -24.75 10.58
CA PHE A 86 23.88 -24.43 9.21
C PHE A 86 22.35 -24.60 9.13
N SER A 87 21.61 -23.68 9.73
CA SER A 87 20.20 -23.50 9.38
C SER A 87 20.24 -22.90 7.99
N GLU A 88 19.55 -23.50 7.02
CA GLU A 88 19.12 -22.75 5.84
C GLU A 88 18.63 -21.37 6.32
N GLU A 89 19.15 -20.30 5.73
CA GLU A 89 18.74 -18.95 6.07
C GLU A 89 17.23 -18.85 5.83
N ILE A 90 16.44 -18.73 6.91
CA ILE A 90 14.97 -18.66 6.79
C ILE A 90 14.63 -17.38 6.03
N SER A 91 14.02 -17.55 4.86
CA SER A 91 13.60 -16.46 3.98
C SER A 91 12.50 -15.61 4.62
N LEU A 92 12.36 -14.35 4.18
CA LEU A 92 11.28 -13.47 4.65
C LEU A 92 9.90 -14.05 4.37
N SER A 93 9.72 -14.67 3.20
CA SER A 93 8.45 -15.32 2.83
C SER A 93 8.07 -16.43 3.81
N GLN A 94 9.06 -17.20 4.27
CA GLN A 94 8.85 -18.26 5.25
C GLN A 94 8.56 -17.69 6.65
N ARG A 95 9.21 -16.60 7.06
CA ARG A 95 8.87 -15.89 8.31
C ARG A 95 7.45 -15.35 8.30
N PHE A 96 7.03 -14.74 7.19
CA PHE A 96 5.67 -14.26 7.01
C PHE A 96 4.65 -15.39 7.17
N ALA A 97 4.91 -16.56 6.57
CA ALA A 97 4.08 -17.74 6.73
C ALA A 97 4.04 -18.23 8.19
N TYR A 98 5.19 -18.27 8.88
CA TYR A 98 5.24 -18.65 10.29
C TYR A 98 4.46 -17.70 11.20
N LEU A 99 4.60 -16.40 11.04
CA LEU A 99 3.82 -15.42 11.80
C LEU A 99 2.33 -15.56 11.54
N SER A 100 1.93 -15.70 10.27
CA SER A 100 0.53 -15.89 9.89
C SER A 100 -0.06 -17.14 10.54
N HIS A 101 0.67 -18.26 10.52
CA HIS A 101 0.25 -19.50 11.17
C HIS A 101 0.27 -19.39 12.70
N ALA A 102 1.22 -18.65 13.28
CA ALA A 102 1.27 -18.40 14.71
C ALA A 102 0.00 -17.69 15.19
N ILE A 103 -0.49 -16.71 14.43
CA ILE A 103 -1.76 -16.01 14.72
C ILE A 103 -2.94 -16.99 14.66
N ILE A 104 -3.02 -17.83 13.63
CA ILE A 104 -4.10 -18.82 13.48
C ILE A 104 -4.10 -19.79 14.67
N CYS A 105 -2.93 -20.31 15.05
CA CYS A 105 -2.79 -21.20 16.20
C CYS A 105 -3.13 -20.48 17.51
N ALA A 106 -2.64 -19.26 17.72
CA ALA A 106 -2.93 -18.45 18.91
C ALA A 106 -4.43 -18.15 19.07
N GLN A 107 -5.16 -17.98 17.96
CA GLN A 107 -6.61 -17.77 17.96
C GLN A 107 -7.38 -19.06 18.25
N ALA A 108 -6.90 -20.21 17.76
CA ALA A 108 -7.50 -21.51 18.01
C ALA A 108 -7.24 -22.03 19.44
N GLY A 109 -6.11 -21.65 20.02
CA GLY A 109 -5.74 -21.97 21.41
C GLY A 109 -6.56 -21.21 22.44
N ASN A 110 -6.54 -21.69 23.68
CA ASN A 110 -7.23 -21.06 24.80
C ASN A 110 -6.29 -20.47 25.86
N ASP A 111 -4.98 -20.58 25.67
CA ASP A 111 -3.99 -20.06 26.59
C ASP A 111 -3.95 -18.51 26.58
N PRO A 112 -4.06 -17.86 27.75
CA PRO A 112 -4.13 -16.40 27.85
C PRO A 112 -2.83 -15.71 27.40
N LYS A 113 -1.67 -16.35 27.59
CA LYS A 113 -0.37 -15.79 27.17
C LYS A 113 -0.25 -15.76 25.65
N THR A 114 -0.71 -16.84 25.01
CA THR A 114 -0.73 -16.96 23.54
C THR A 114 -1.76 -16.01 22.92
N LYS A 115 -2.87 -15.73 23.60
CA LYS A 115 -3.81 -14.68 23.17
C LYS A 115 -3.23 -13.27 23.31
N ALA A 116 -2.47 -13.01 24.38
CA ALA A 116 -1.85 -11.70 24.60
C ALA A 116 -0.81 -11.33 23.53
N MET A 117 -0.12 -12.30 22.93
CA MET A 117 0.88 -12.04 21.87
C MET A 117 0.27 -11.82 20.47
N ILE A 118 -1.04 -12.01 20.27
CA ILE A 118 -1.66 -11.91 18.93
C ILE A 118 -1.42 -10.54 18.30
N GLN A 119 -1.51 -9.46 19.08
CA GLN A 119 -1.29 -8.11 18.56
C GLN A 119 0.16 -7.92 18.10
N GLU A 120 1.13 -8.34 18.91
CA GLU A 120 2.55 -8.29 18.54
C GLU A 120 2.84 -9.06 17.25
N LEU A 121 2.22 -10.23 17.08
CA LEU A 121 2.34 -11.01 15.85
C LEU A 121 1.73 -10.29 14.65
N ARG A 122 0.58 -9.63 14.81
CA ARG A 122 -0.05 -8.83 13.74
C ARG A 122 0.85 -7.68 13.32
N ASP A 123 1.40 -6.95 14.28
CA ASP A 123 2.32 -5.85 14.03
C ASP A 123 3.56 -6.35 13.24
N LYS A 124 4.12 -7.49 13.63
CA LYS A 124 5.23 -8.13 12.88
C LYS A 124 4.83 -8.56 11.47
N VAL A 125 3.63 -9.09 11.28
CA VAL A 125 3.11 -9.45 9.94
C VAL A 125 2.98 -8.22 9.06
N GLU A 126 2.49 -7.10 9.58
CA GLU A 126 2.38 -5.85 8.83
C GLU A 126 3.75 -5.36 8.36
N VAL A 127 4.75 -5.33 9.24
CA VAL A 127 6.13 -4.95 8.87
C VAL A 127 6.73 -5.93 7.85
N ALA A 128 6.53 -7.23 8.04
CA ALA A 128 7.00 -8.25 7.10
C ALA A 128 6.34 -8.10 5.72
N HIS A 129 5.05 -7.74 5.68
CA HIS A 129 4.33 -7.49 4.44
C HIS A 129 4.88 -6.26 3.69
N ILE A 130 5.16 -5.17 4.41
CA ILE A 130 5.82 -3.98 3.84
C ILE A 130 7.20 -4.36 3.29
N GLN A 131 7.98 -5.13 4.03
CA GLN A 131 9.29 -5.61 3.58
C GLN A 131 9.20 -6.52 2.35
N LEU A 132 8.17 -7.38 2.24
CA LEU A 132 7.90 -8.19 1.04
C LEU A 132 7.55 -7.31 -0.17
N ALA A 133 6.77 -6.24 0.03
CA ALA A 133 6.46 -5.29 -1.04
C ALA A 133 7.72 -4.57 -1.53
N ILE A 134 8.59 -4.13 -0.62
CA ILE A 134 9.91 -3.56 -0.96
C ILE A 134 10.73 -4.59 -1.73
N LYS A 135 10.83 -5.82 -1.21
CA LYS A 135 11.52 -6.94 -1.85
C LYS A 135 11.06 -7.08 -3.30
N PHE A 136 9.77 -7.25 -3.54
CA PHE A 136 9.20 -7.42 -4.89
C PHE A 136 9.54 -6.25 -5.82
N VAL A 137 9.37 -5.00 -5.37
CA VAL A 137 9.68 -3.82 -6.19
C VAL A 137 11.18 -3.69 -6.45
N SER A 138 12.04 -3.95 -5.45
CA SER A 138 13.50 -3.95 -5.60
C SER A 138 13.96 -5.02 -6.58
N TYR A 139 13.40 -6.24 -6.54
CA TYR A 139 13.66 -7.24 -7.58
C TYR A 139 13.22 -6.74 -8.96
N ARG A 140 12.08 -6.07 -9.08
CA ARG A 140 11.70 -5.53 -10.39
C ARG A 140 12.66 -4.44 -10.88
N LEU A 141 13.01 -3.47 -10.04
CA LEU A 141 13.88 -2.35 -10.42
C LEU A 141 15.32 -2.79 -10.72
N LEU A 142 15.88 -3.67 -9.89
CA LEU A 142 17.25 -4.14 -10.04
C LEU A 142 17.42 -5.07 -11.26
N PHE A 143 16.37 -5.80 -11.64
CA PHE A 143 16.43 -6.80 -12.70
C PHE A 143 15.77 -6.34 -14.02
N SER A 144 15.07 -5.19 -14.04
CA SER A 144 14.56 -4.60 -15.29
C SER A 144 15.64 -3.81 -16.06
N SER A 145 16.69 -3.33 -15.38
CA SER A 145 17.80 -2.59 -16.03
C SER A 145 18.69 -3.46 -16.93
N SER A 146 18.44 -4.78 -17.00
CA SER A 146 19.18 -5.71 -17.88
C SER A 146 18.61 -5.82 -19.30
N ASN A 147 17.46 -5.20 -19.60
CA ASN A 147 16.92 -5.15 -20.96
C ASN A 147 17.38 -3.89 -21.70
N GLY A 148 18.69 -3.75 -21.86
CA GLY A 148 19.24 -3.20 -23.09
C GLY A 148 19.14 -4.28 -24.16
N ILE A 149 18.57 -3.94 -25.30
CA ILE A 149 18.31 -4.80 -26.47
C ILE A 149 19.45 -5.78 -26.73
N GLU A 150 19.16 -7.09 -26.73
CA GLU A 150 19.94 -8.03 -27.55
C GLU A 150 19.03 -9.14 -28.08
N TYR A 151 18.79 -9.08 -29.40
CA TYR A 151 18.28 -10.19 -30.17
C TYR A 151 19.34 -11.30 -30.18
N GLY A 152 19.05 -12.41 -29.52
CA GLY A 152 19.59 -13.73 -29.83
C GLY A 152 21.01 -14.04 -29.35
N CYS A 153 21.12 -14.89 -28.33
CA CYS A 153 21.85 -16.16 -28.44
C CYS A 153 21.51 -17.07 -27.26
N GLY A 154 21.17 -18.32 -27.55
CA GLY A 154 20.99 -19.36 -26.55
C GLY A 154 22.33 -19.87 -26.05
N SER A 155 22.75 -19.40 -24.88
CA SER A 155 23.73 -20.10 -24.05
C SER A 155 23.52 -19.70 -22.59
N ARG A 156 23.26 -20.73 -21.76
CA ARG A 156 23.14 -20.65 -20.32
C ARG A 156 24.50 -20.27 -19.74
N GLU A 157 24.71 -18.98 -19.49
CA GLU A 157 25.61 -18.41 -18.49
C GLU A 157 25.55 -16.89 -18.64
N CYS A 158 24.43 -16.29 -18.24
CA CYS A 158 24.33 -14.84 -18.10
C CYS A 158 25.26 -14.42 -16.96
N MET A 159 26.45 -13.93 -17.31
CA MET A 159 27.41 -13.40 -16.35
C MET A 159 26.76 -12.21 -15.62
N ASP A 160 26.76 -12.33 -14.31
CA ASP A 160 25.94 -11.56 -13.40
C ASP A 160 26.47 -10.13 -13.23
N ILE A 161 25.96 -9.18 -14.02
CA ILE A 161 26.27 -7.74 -13.85
C ILE A 161 25.52 -7.19 -12.61
N ARG A 162 25.70 -7.83 -11.45
CA ARG A 162 25.19 -7.36 -10.16
C ARG A 162 26.32 -6.71 -9.39
N THR A 163 26.13 -5.48 -8.90
CA THR A 163 27.09 -4.92 -7.94
C THR A 163 26.99 -5.72 -6.63
N PRO A 164 28.11 -6.02 -5.94
CA PRO A 164 28.09 -6.75 -4.66
C PRO A 164 27.12 -6.14 -3.64
N LYS A 165 27.01 -4.81 -3.62
CA LYS A 165 26.07 -4.06 -2.78
C LYS A 165 24.60 -4.40 -3.06
N GLN A 166 24.21 -4.60 -4.31
CA GLN A 166 22.82 -4.95 -4.65
C GLN A 166 22.47 -6.37 -4.18
N GLN A 167 23.41 -7.31 -4.26
CA GLN A 167 23.22 -8.66 -3.75
C GLN A 167 23.07 -8.67 -2.23
N GLU A 168 23.86 -7.87 -1.52
CA GLU A 168 23.75 -7.71 -0.06
C GLU A 168 22.40 -7.12 0.35
N LEU A 169 21.91 -6.10 -0.36
CA LEU A 169 20.60 -5.51 -0.08
C LEU A 169 19.45 -6.49 -0.30
N VAL A 170 19.51 -7.30 -1.35
CA VAL A 170 18.53 -8.35 -1.62
C VAL A 170 18.55 -9.42 -0.53
N LYS A 171 19.74 -9.85 -0.08
CA LYS A 171 19.88 -10.79 1.05
C LYS A 171 19.35 -10.21 2.36
N LEU A 172 19.60 -8.92 2.62
CA LEU A 172 19.11 -8.24 3.81
C LEU A 172 17.57 -8.19 3.81
N LEU A 173 16.95 -7.91 2.67
CA LEU A 173 15.49 -7.91 2.52
C LEU A 173 14.88 -9.31 2.65
N ASP A 174 15.57 -10.36 2.22
CA ASP A 174 15.08 -11.75 2.36
C ASP A 174 15.45 -12.41 3.69
N GLY A 175 16.06 -11.66 4.61
CA GLY A 175 16.51 -12.16 5.90
C GLY A 175 15.53 -11.86 7.05
N PRO A 176 16.00 -11.34 8.20
CA PRO A 176 15.15 -10.99 9.33
C PRO A 176 14.17 -9.87 9.00
N ILE A 177 13.09 -9.78 9.78
CA ILE A 177 12.16 -8.64 9.72
C ILE A 177 12.89 -7.40 10.23
N LEU A 178 13.02 -6.40 9.38
CA LEU A 178 13.75 -5.16 9.63
C LEU A 178 12.85 -4.14 10.34
N SER A 179 13.45 -3.19 11.05
CA SER A 179 12.68 -2.08 11.60
C SER A 179 12.14 -1.17 10.49
N LEU A 180 10.99 -0.55 10.73
CA LEU A 180 10.37 0.42 9.81
C LEU A 180 11.32 1.57 9.44
N GLN A 181 12.16 2.03 10.37
CA GLN A 181 13.17 3.04 10.11
C GLN A 181 14.22 2.56 9.09
N VAL A 182 14.72 1.32 9.23
CA VAL A 182 15.68 0.75 8.28
C VAL A 182 15.04 0.58 6.91
N LEU A 183 13.78 0.14 6.85
CA LEU A 183 13.02 0.02 5.61
C LEU A 183 12.84 1.38 4.92
N LEU A 184 12.59 2.45 5.70
CA LEU A 184 12.44 3.81 5.19
C LEU A 184 13.76 4.36 4.64
N GLU A 185 14.82 4.36 5.46
CA GLU A 185 16.08 5.03 5.16
C GLU A 185 16.92 4.29 4.11
N LYS A 186 16.96 2.95 4.16
CA LYS A 186 17.81 2.17 3.26
C LYS A 186 17.13 1.77 1.96
N PHE A 187 15.80 1.78 1.91
CA PHE A 187 15.05 1.29 0.76
C PHE A 187 14.01 2.29 0.25
N ALA A 188 13.03 2.67 1.06
CA ALA A 188 11.89 3.43 0.55
C ALA A 188 12.28 4.85 0.09
N ALA A 189 13.15 5.56 0.82
CA ALA A 189 13.64 6.89 0.45
C ALA A 189 14.61 6.85 -0.76
N PRO A 190 15.69 6.02 -0.77
CA PRO A 190 16.65 6.02 -1.88
C PRO A 190 16.07 5.59 -3.23
N TYR A 191 15.09 4.68 -3.23
CA TYR A 191 14.48 4.17 -4.46
C TYR A 191 13.18 4.91 -4.85
N GLY A 192 12.79 5.96 -4.12
CA GLY A 192 11.57 6.73 -4.42
C GLY A 192 10.29 5.90 -4.35
N LEU A 193 10.19 4.98 -3.39
CA LEU A 193 9.04 4.09 -3.22
C LEU A 193 7.94 4.77 -2.38
N HIS A 194 7.34 5.83 -2.90
CA HIS A 194 6.43 6.69 -2.14
C HIS A 194 5.19 5.95 -1.57
N LYS A 195 4.60 5.01 -2.32
CA LYS A 195 3.50 4.16 -1.80
C LYS A 195 3.93 3.35 -0.56
N VAL A 196 5.17 2.87 -0.55
CA VAL A 196 5.76 2.13 0.59
C VAL A 196 6.08 3.09 1.74
N GLN A 197 6.60 4.28 1.46
CA GLN A 197 6.83 5.31 2.50
C GLN A 197 5.52 5.62 3.25
N LEU A 198 4.41 5.76 2.52
CA LEU A 198 3.10 5.97 3.13
C LEU A 198 2.67 4.78 4.01
N ALA A 199 2.88 3.54 3.53
CA ALA A 199 2.60 2.34 4.31
C ALA A 199 3.45 2.26 5.59
N ILE A 200 4.73 2.65 5.52
CA ILE A 200 5.62 2.72 6.68
C ILE A 200 5.12 3.76 7.69
N PHE A 201 4.75 4.97 7.25
CA PHE A 201 4.23 6.00 8.14
C PHE A 201 2.92 5.60 8.82
N HIS A 202 2.03 4.94 8.08
CA HIS A 202 0.79 4.40 8.63
C HIS A 202 1.06 3.29 9.65
N CYS A 203 1.88 2.29 9.30
CA CYS A 203 2.23 1.17 10.18
C CYS A 203 2.96 1.62 11.44
N ALA A 204 3.82 2.65 11.35
CA ALA A 204 4.50 3.23 12.50
C ALA A 204 3.60 4.16 13.34
N ASN A 205 2.36 4.44 12.90
CA ASN A 205 1.49 5.49 13.44
C ASN A 205 2.18 6.86 13.55
N LEU A 206 3.11 7.14 12.63
CA LEU A 206 3.84 8.39 12.54
C LEU A 206 3.10 9.32 11.60
N TYR A 207 2.56 10.41 12.13
CA TYR A 207 1.89 11.42 11.31
C TYR A 207 2.53 12.78 11.52
N SER A 208 2.99 13.34 10.41
CA SER A 208 3.35 14.75 10.29
C SER A 208 2.82 15.22 8.94
N GLU A 209 2.14 16.35 8.93
CA GLU A 209 1.43 16.84 7.75
C GLU A 209 2.39 17.03 6.57
N GLU A 210 3.47 17.77 6.75
CA GLU A 210 4.43 18.11 5.68
C GLU A 210 5.05 16.87 5.00
N PRO A 211 5.62 15.87 5.73
CA PRO A 211 6.10 14.64 5.12
C PRO A 211 5.01 13.85 4.38
N ILE A 212 3.80 13.76 4.92
CA ILE A 212 2.70 13.04 4.27
C ILE A 212 2.29 13.75 2.97
N MET A 213 2.16 15.07 3.00
CA MET A 213 1.87 15.86 1.79
C MET A 213 2.99 15.71 0.75
N ALA A 214 4.26 15.73 1.17
CA ALA A 214 5.39 15.52 0.27
C ALA A 214 5.40 14.12 -0.36
N VAL A 215 5.04 13.08 0.39
CA VAL A 215 4.86 11.72 -0.16
C VAL A 215 3.75 11.72 -1.21
N TRP A 216 2.59 12.32 -0.91
CA TRP A 216 1.47 12.40 -1.85
C TRP A 216 1.82 13.20 -3.11
N GLU A 217 2.52 14.33 -2.98
CA GLU A 217 3.02 15.09 -4.11
C GLU A 217 3.86 14.20 -5.05
N ASN A 218 4.77 13.41 -4.47
CA ASN A 218 5.62 12.52 -5.25
C ASN A 218 4.84 11.34 -5.87
N ILE A 219 3.83 10.79 -5.17
CA ILE A 219 2.93 9.77 -5.74
C ILE A 219 2.22 10.35 -6.96
N LEU A 220 1.58 11.51 -6.81
CA LEU A 220 0.84 12.16 -7.89
C LEU A 220 1.76 12.48 -9.06
N GLN A 221 2.90 13.13 -8.82
CA GLN A 221 3.89 13.43 -9.87
C GLN A 221 4.37 12.19 -10.60
N SER A 222 4.54 11.05 -9.91
CA SER A 222 5.03 9.82 -10.54
C SER A 222 4.09 9.25 -11.59
N GLU A 223 2.78 9.43 -11.43
CA GLU A 223 1.78 8.96 -12.41
C GLU A 223 1.83 9.77 -13.72
N PHE A 224 2.20 11.05 -13.64
CA PHE A 224 2.36 11.94 -14.80
C PHE A 224 3.73 11.83 -15.49
N LYS A 225 4.68 11.03 -14.96
CA LYS A 225 6.01 10.89 -15.56
C LYS A 225 6.00 10.19 -16.91
N TYR A 226 5.14 9.18 -17.06
CA TYR A 226 5.08 8.33 -18.25
C TYR A 226 3.92 8.74 -19.15
N GLU A 227 4.17 8.80 -20.46
CA GLU A 227 3.15 9.04 -21.48
C GLU A 227 2.20 7.84 -21.60
N GLY A 228 0.93 8.10 -21.94
CA GLY A 228 -0.13 7.09 -22.06
C GLY A 228 -1.37 7.44 -21.25
N GLU A 229 -2.14 6.43 -20.85
CA GLU A 229 -3.40 6.58 -20.08
C GLU A 229 -3.13 7.03 -18.64
N VAL A 230 -2.82 8.33 -18.45
CA VAL A 230 -2.61 8.93 -17.12
C VAL A 230 -3.88 8.82 -16.28
N SER A 231 -5.04 9.11 -16.86
CA SER A 231 -6.33 9.09 -16.17
C SER A 231 -6.63 7.73 -15.53
N GLU A 232 -6.46 6.62 -16.26
CA GLU A 232 -6.78 5.29 -15.75
C GLU A 232 -5.80 4.84 -14.66
N ARG A 233 -4.49 5.02 -14.89
CA ARG A 233 -3.45 4.67 -13.91
C ARG A 233 -3.61 5.45 -12.61
N LEU A 234 -3.82 6.77 -12.72
CA LEU A 234 -4.05 7.64 -11.58
C LEU A 234 -5.31 7.25 -10.82
N LEU A 235 -6.41 6.96 -11.53
CA LEU A 235 -7.66 6.52 -10.92
C LEU A 235 -7.53 5.16 -10.22
N CYS A 236 -6.72 4.23 -10.75
CA CYS A 236 -6.39 2.97 -10.10
C CYS A 236 -5.53 3.19 -8.84
N THR A 237 -4.44 3.96 -8.95
CA THR A 237 -3.58 4.29 -7.80
C THR A 237 -4.37 4.97 -6.67
N LEU A 238 -5.22 5.94 -6.99
CA LEU A 238 -6.04 6.63 -5.99
C LEU A 238 -7.05 5.70 -5.34
N HIS A 239 -7.69 4.80 -6.11
CA HIS A 239 -8.64 3.84 -5.56
C HIS A 239 -7.97 2.82 -4.62
N GLU A 240 -6.81 2.28 -5.00
CA GLU A 240 -6.03 1.38 -4.15
C GLU A 240 -5.64 2.05 -2.82
N LEU A 241 -5.14 3.29 -2.88
CA LEU A 241 -4.72 4.02 -1.68
C LEU A 241 -5.92 4.49 -0.84
N TYR A 242 -7.05 4.84 -1.46
CA TYR A 242 -8.27 5.20 -0.74
C TYR A 242 -8.88 4.01 0.00
N ALA A 243 -8.82 2.81 -0.57
CA ALA A 243 -9.31 1.59 0.09
C ALA A 243 -8.57 1.31 1.42
N ILE A 244 -7.30 1.72 1.52
CA ILE A 244 -6.46 1.53 2.71
C ILE A 244 -6.54 2.74 3.65
N TYR A 245 -6.42 3.96 3.11
CA TYR A 245 -6.20 5.18 3.89
C TYR A 245 -7.38 6.15 3.90
N GLY A 246 -8.44 5.90 3.12
CA GLY A 246 -9.52 6.86 2.85
C GLY A 246 -10.26 7.36 4.09
N SER A 247 -10.35 6.54 5.14
CA SER A 247 -10.93 6.89 6.44
C SER A 247 -9.90 7.39 7.48
N THR A 248 -8.65 7.60 7.07
CA THR A 248 -7.54 7.94 7.96
C THR A 248 -6.96 9.31 7.63
N LYS A 249 -6.23 9.90 8.59
CA LYS A 249 -5.47 11.14 8.38
C LYS A 249 -4.35 11.04 7.32
N TYR A 250 -4.01 9.81 6.89
CA TYR A 250 -2.99 9.56 5.87
C TYR A 250 -3.49 9.77 4.43
N PHE A 251 -4.79 10.02 4.24
CA PHE A 251 -5.37 10.43 2.97
C PHE A 251 -5.82 11.91 3.03
N PRO A 252 -4.95 12.87 2.70
CA PRO A 252 -5.27 14.30 2.75
C PRO A 252 -6.15 14.69 1.55
N ARG A 253 -7.46 14.38 1.65
CA ARG A 253 -8.45 14.54 0.57
C ARG A 253 -8.38 15.89 -0.13
N ASN A 254 -8.43 16.99 0.62
CA ASN A 254 -8.45 18.35 0.06
C ASN A 254 -7.16 18.68 -0.71
N PHE A 255 -6.01 18.26 -0.19
CA PHE A 255 -4.73 18.45 -0.88
C PHE A 255 -4.68 17.65 -2.18
N ILE A 256 -5.07 16.37 -2.14
CA ILE A 256 -5.10 15.52 -3.34
C ILE A 256 -6.02 16.13 -4.40
N LEU A 257 -7.25 16.53 -4.04
CA LEU A 257 -8.22 17.09 -4.99
C LEU A 257 -7.72 18.40 -5.62
N ARG A 258 -7.19 19.34 -4.82
CA ARG A 258 -6.60 20.59 -5.35
C ARG A 258 -5.43 20.28 -6.27
N ARG A 259 -4.54 19.39 -5.84
CA ARG A 259 -3.36 19.04 -6.62
C ARG A 259 -3.70 18.36 -7.94
N LEU A 260 -4.75 17.53 -7.98
CA LEU A 260 -5.27 16.95 -9.21
C LEU A 260 -5.85 18.00 -10.17
N LEU A 261 -6.52 19.03 -9.66
CA LEU A 261 -6.99 20.16 -10.48
C LEU A 261 -5.80 20.92 -11.08
N GLU A 262 -4.82 21.29 -10.27
CA GLU A 262 -3.62 22.01 -10.70
C GLU A 262 -2.78 21.22 -11.72
N MET A 263 -2.52 19.94 -11.43
CA MET A 263 -1.71 19.09 -12.32
C MET A 263 -2.46 18.74 -13.61
N GLY A 264 -3.77 18.49 -13.51
CA GLY A 264 -4.60 18.11 -14.66
C GLY A 264 -4.95 19.27 -15.59
N SER A 265 -4.92 20.52 -15.09
CA SER A 265 -5.21 21.72 -15.88
C SER A 265 -4.06 22.19 -16.77
N GLY A 266 -2.85 21.69 -16.50
CA GLY A 266 -1.63 22.18 -17.15
C GLY A 266 -1.03 23.44 -16.51
N LEU A 267 -1.57 23.92 -15.39
CA LEU A 267 -0.98 25.02 -14.60
C LEU A 267 0.48 24.72 -14.20
N SER A 268 0.76 23.47 -13.81
CA SER A 268 2.13 23.02 -13.58
C SER A 268 2.85 22.86 -14.92
N ASP A 269 3.59 23.89 -15.36
CA ASP A 269 4.37 23.93 -16.63
C ASP A 269 5.36 22.76 -16.80
N ARG A 270 5.65 22.03 -15.71
CA ARG A 270 6.45 20.78 -15.72
C ARG A 270 5.73 19.59 -16.40
N SER A 271 4.41 19.67 -16.57
CA SER A 271 3.54 18.56 -16.98
C SER A 271 2.69 18.91 -18.20
N ARG A 272 3.26 19.38 -19.30
CA ARG A 272 2.54 19.38 -20.62
C ARG A 272 2.27 17.96 -21.17
N ARG A 273 2.19 16.94 -20.29
CA ARG A 273 2.23 15.51 -20.61
C ARG A 273 0.88 14.79 -20.44
N GLY A 274 -0.20 15.53 -20.12
CA GLY A 274 -1.55 14.98 -20.13
C GLY A 274 -2.52 15.84 -19.33
N ILE A 275 -3.38 16.58 -20.03
CA ILE A 275 -4.52 17.29 -19.42
C ILE A 275 -5.53 16.22 -18.98
N LEU A 276 -6.01 16.29 -17.73
CA LEU A 276 -7.04 15.38 -17.27
C LEU A 276 -8.40 15.81 -17.82
N PRO A 277 -9.16 14.94 -18.51
CA PRO A 277 -10.48 15.32 -18.99
C PRO A 277 -11.45 15.53 -17.82
N ALA A 278 -12.46 16.38 -17.99
CA ALA A 278 -13.47 16.62 -16.95
C ALA A 278 -14.18 15.32 -16.48
N SER A 279 -14.32 14.33 -17.38
CA SER A 279 -14.86 13.00 -17.06
C SER A 279 -14.01 12.20 -16.05
N PHE A 280 -12.72 12.52 -15.92
CA PHE A 280 -11.85 11.92 -14.89
C PHE A 280 -12.39 12.24 -13.49
N PHE A 281 -12.77 13.49 -13.22
CA PHE A 281 -13.26 13.89 -11.90
C PHE A 281 -14.62 13.27 -11.57
N VAL A 282 -15.49 13.11 -12.57
CA VAL A 282 -16.75 12.35 -12.41
C VAL A 282 -16.46 10.90 -12.04
N SER A 283 -15.49 10.27 -12.73
CA SER A 283 -15.06 8.90 -12.45
C SER A 283 -14.40 8.78 -11.09
N LEU A 284 -13.61 9.79 -10.68
CA LEU A 284 -12.96 9.86 -9.38
C LEU A 284 -13.98 9.92 -8.24
N ILE A 285 -14.96 10.82 -8.32
CA ILE A 285 -16.04 10.97 -7.33
C ILE A 285 -16.79 9.65 -7.20
N THR A 286 -17.11 9.00 -8.32
CA THR A 286 -17.83 7.73 -8.33
C THR A 286 -17.01 6.59 -7.73
N LYS A 287 -15.74 6.45 -8.13
CA LYS A 287 -14.88 5.31 -7.73
C LYS A 287 -14.37 5.41 -6.29
N LEU A 288 -14.25 6.62 -5.77
CA LEU A 288 -13.85 6.88 -4.38
C LEU A 288 -15.06 7.14 -3.46
N GLU A 289 -16.27 7.11 -4.00
CA GLU A 289 -17.51 7.42 -3.27
C GLU A 289 -17.42 8.76 -2.52
N LEU A 290 -16.86 9.78 -3.18
CA LEU A 290 -16.75 11.12 -2.60
C LEU A 290 -18.11 11.83 -2.65
N GLY A 291 -18.36 12.68 -1.66
CA GLY A 291 -19.53 13.57 -1.68
C GLY A 291 -19.38 14.62 -2.79
N TYR A 292 -20.42 14.81 -3.60
CA TYR A 292 -20.46 15.89 -4.60
C TYR A 292 -20.26 17.27 -3.97
N VAL A 293 -20.79 17.48 -2.76
CA VAL A 293 -20.63 18.73 -2.00
C VAL A 293 -19.16 19.01 -1.71
N ASP A 294 -18.46 18.04 -1.10
CA ASP A 294 -17.05 18.18 -0.74
C ASP A 294 -16.20 18.57 -1.95
N PHE A 295 -16.44 17.93 -3.10
CA PHE A 295 -15.71 18.25 -4.32
C PHE A 295 -16.05 19.64 -4.86
N ILE A 296 -17.33 20.02 -4.90
CA ILE A 296 -17.77 21.34 -5.39
C ILE A 296 -17.24 22.46 -4.49
N GLU A 297 -17.16 22.26 -3.18
CA GLU A 297 -16.57 23.21 -2.24
C GLU A 297 -15.06 23.38 -2.51
N VAL A 298 -14.32 22.28 -2.73
CA VAL A 298 -12.91 22.35 -3.12
C VAL A 298 -12.74 23.08 -4.45
N LEU A 299 -13.55 22.74 -5.46
CA LEU A 299 -13.52 23.38 -6.78
C LEU A 299 -13.78 24.89 -6.68
N SER A 300 -14.81 25.27 -5.92
CA SER A 300 -15.19 26.67 -5.71
C SER A 300 -14.14 27.45 -4.94
N SER A 301 -13.55 26.83 -3.90
CA SER A 301 -12.46 27.44 -3.13
C SER A 301 -11.22 27.62 -4.00
N GLU A 302 -10.86 26.62 -4.81
CA GLU A 302 -9.70 26.68 -5.69
C GLU A 302 -9.84 27.80 -6.73
N TYR A 303 -11.03 27.95 -7.33
CA TYR A 303 -11.29 29.05 -8.27
C TYR A 303 -11.21 30.44 -7.63
N ARG A 304 -11.75 30.62 -6.42
CA ARG A 304 -11.83 31.94 -5.77
C ARG A 304 -10.54 32.36 -5.06
N THR A 305 -9.89 31.40 -4.41
CA THR A 305 -8.81 31.65 -3.45
C THR A 305 -7.49 30.97 -3.80
N GLY A 306 -7.49 30.12 -4.84
CA GLY A 306 -6.29 29.49 -5.35
C GLY A 306 -5.44 30.44 -6.19
N ASP A 307 -4.65 29.85 -7.09
CA ASP A 307 -3.75 30.63 -7.94
C ASP A 307 -4.52 31.61 -8.85
N PRO A 308 -4.07 32.89 -8.98
CA PRO A 308 -4.69 33.85 -9.89
C PRO A 308 -4.82 33.36 -11.33
N TRP A 309 -4.01 32.40 -11.76
CA TRP A 309 -4.12 31.75 -13.07
C TRP A 309 -5.52 31.21 -13.35
N TRP A 310 -6.24 30.70 -12.34
CA TRP A 310 -7.62 30.20 -12.52
C TRP A 310 -8.60 31.26 -13.00
N THR A 311 -8.35 32.54 -12.67
CA THR A 311 -9.24 33.67 -12.99
C THR A 311 -8.64 34.64 -14.00
N GLN A 312 -7.33 34.60 -14.26
CA GLN A 312 -6.66 35.49 -15.21
C GLN A 312 -6.29 34.80 -16.52
N ASN A 313 -6.24 33.47 -16.54
CA ASN A 313 -5.93 32.68 -17.74
C ASN A 313 -7.18 32.01 -18.30
N GLU A 314 -7.49 32.27 -19.57
CA GLU A 314 -8.67 31.69 -20.24
C GLU A 314 -8.65 30.16 -20.26
N ALA A 315 -7.49 29.52 -20.46
CA ALA A 315 -7.39 28.06 -20.47
C ALA A 315 -7.69 27.46 -19.08
N GLY A 316 -7.20 28.11 -18.02
CA GLY A 316 -7.48 27.73 -16.64
C GLY A 316 -8.94 27.91 -16.26
N GLN A 317 -9.50 29.08 -16.57
CA GLN A 317 -10.93 29.36 -16.39
C GLN A 317 -11.80 28.33 -17.12
N ARG A 318 -11.50 28.07 -18.39
CA ARG A 318 -12.23 27.10 -19.20
C ARG A 318 -12.17 25.71 -18.58
N TYR A 319 -10.97 25.25 -18.19
CA TYR A 319 -10.78 23.92 -17.63
C TYR A 319 -11.59 23.71 -16.34
N ILE A 320 -11.46 24.63 -15.38
CA ILE A 320 -12.14 24.48 -14.08
C ILE A 320 -13.67 24.60 -14.21
N MET A 321 -14.15 25.43 -15.15
CA MET A 321 -15.56 25.52 -15.51
C MET A 321 -16.08 24.24 -16.18
N GLU A 322 -15.33 23.64 -17.11
CA GLU A 322 -15.67 22.35 -17.75
C GLU A 322 -15.75 21.22 -16.71
N VAL A 323 -14.82 21.18 -15.74
CA VAL A 323 -14.88 20.25 -14.60
C VAL A 323 -16.14 20.49 -13.76
N GLY A 324 -16.46 21.75 -13.45
CA GLY A 324 -17.67 22.12 -12.72
C GLY A 324 -18.94 21.66 -13.42
N ILE A 325 -19.06 21.90 -14.73
CA ILE A 325 -20.19 21.45 -15.55
C ILE A 325 -20.32 19.93 -15.49
N ALA A 326 -19.22 19.19 -15.71
CA ALA A 326 -19.25 17.73 -15.72
C ALA A 326 -19.68 17.14 -14.38
N VAL A 327 -19.19 17.68 -13.26
CA VAL A 327 -19.52 17.20 -11.92
C VAL A 327 -20.96 17.52 -11.54
N VAL A 328 -21.43 18.75 -11.81
CA VAL A 328 -22.83 19.13 -11.54
C VAL A 328 -23.79 18.33 -12.41
N GLN A 329 -23.46 18.13 -13.69
CA GLN A 329 -24.23 17.28 -14.58
C GLN A 329 -24.31 15.84 -14.06
N ALA A 330 -23.19 15.27 -13.61
CA ALA A 330 -23.16 13.93 -13.02
C ALA A 330 -23.99 13.82 -11.72
N PHE A 331 -24.04 14.88 -10.91
CA PHE A 331 -24.94 14.96 -9.76
C PHE A 331 -26.41 14.94 -10.21
N LEU A 332 -26.79 15.78 -11.18
CA LEU A 332 -28.15 15.84 -11.70
C LEU A 332 -28.60 14.48 -12.26
N ASP A 333 -27.71 13.79 -12.97
CA ASP A 333 -27.99 12.50 -13.59
C ASP A 333 -28.02 11.36 -12.55
N SER A 334 -27.37 11.54 -11.39
CA SER A 334 -27.42 10.62 -10.25
C SER A 334 -28.47 10.98 -9.20
N GLY A 335 -29.33 11.97 -9.46
CA GLY A 335 -30.29 12.53 -8.50
C GLY A 335 -31.20 11.49 -7.83
N ALA A 336 -31.55 10.40 -8.52
CA ALA A 336 -32.38 9.33 -7.97
C ALA A 336 -31.76 8.60 -6.75
N LYS A 337 -30.44 8.72 -6.54
CA LYS A 337 -29.73 8.09 -5.40
C LYS A 337 -29.92 8.84 -4.08
N PHE A 338 -30.39 10.09 -4.12
CA PHE A 338 -30.44 10.98 -2.97
C PHE A 338 -31.88 11.24 -2.50
N THR A 339 -32.05 11.44 -1.21
CA THR A 339 -33.34 11.87 -0.66
C THR A 339 -33.72 13.27 -1.16
N PRO A 340 -35.01 13.66 -1.18
CA PRO A 340 -35.42 15.01 -1.57
C PRO A 340 -34.69 16.13 -0.79
N MET A 341 -34.47 15.95 0.51
CA MET A 341 -33.79 16.91 1.36
C MET A 341 -32.29 17.05 1.00
N GLU A 342 -31.60 15.93 0.77
CA GLU A 342 -30.20 15.93 0.34
C GLU A 342 -30.07 16.55 -1.05
N ARG A 343 -30.98 16.23 -1.97
CA ARG A 343 -31.00 16.83 -3.31
C ARG A 343 -31.11 18.35 -3.26
N ALA A 344 -32.03 18.89 -2.47
CA ALA A 344 -32.20 20.33 -2.33
C ALA A 344 -30.94 21.00 -1.76
N LYS A 345 -30.31 20.38 -0.74
CA LYS A 345 -29.08 20.89 -0.15
C LYS A 345 -27.92 20.90 -1.15
N ILE A 346 -27.69 19.78 -1.85
CA ILE A 346 -26.60 19.67 -2.83
C ILE A 346 -26.86 20.60 -4.01
N ALA A 347 -28.12 20.70 -4.47
CA ALA A 347 -28.50 21.58 -5.57
C ALA A 347 -28.23 23.05 -5.26
N ALA A 348 -28.50 23.52 -4.04
CA ALA A 348 -28.21 24.90 -3.63
C ALA A 348 -26.70 25.22 -3.67
N ILE A 349 -25.85 24.28 -3.27
CA ILE A 349 -24.38 24.46 -3.29
C ILE A 349 -23.87 24.46 -4.73
N CYS A 350 -24.35 23.53 -5.56
CA CYS A 350 -24.06 23.50 -6.99
C CYS A 350 -24.53 24.79 -7.68
N ASP A 351 -25.68 25.32 -7.30
CA ASP A 351 -26.26 26.54 -7.88
C ASP A 351 -25.40 27.78 -7.58
N SER A 352 -24.91 27.91 -6.35
CA SER A 352 -23.97 28.98 -6.00
C SER A 352 -22.67 28.88 -6.79
N CYS A 353 -22.18 27.67 -7.07
CA CYS A 353 -20.98 27.43 -7.87
C CYS A 353 -21.22 27.77 -9.36
N VAL A 354 -22.32 27.29 -9.93
CA VAL A 354 -22.73 27.58 -11.32
C VAL A 354 -22.94 29.07 -11.55
N SER A 355 -23.61 29.75 -10.62
CA SER A 355 -23.86 31.19 -10.70
C SER A 355 -22.57 32.00 -10.69
N MET A 356 -21.59 31.61 -9.87
CA MET A 356 -20.27 32.22 -9.86
C MET A 356 -19.60 32.09 -11.22
N PHE A 357 -19.51 30.87 -11.77
CA PHE A 357 -18.86 30.65 -13.06
C PHE A 357 -19.56 31.38 -14.22
N SER A 358 -20.90 31.43 -14.20
CA SER A 358 -21.69 32.14 -15.21
C SER A 358 -21.42 33.66 -15.20
N LEU A 359 -21.30 34.27 -14.02
CA LEU A 359 -20.98 35.70 -13.90
C LEU A 359 -19.62 36.03 -14.53
N ASP A 360 -18.59 35.23 -14.21
CA ASP A 360 -17.24 35.47 -14.72
C ASP A 360 -17.12 35.13 -16.21
N ALA A 361 -17.80 34.08 -16.68
CA ALA A 361 -17.84 33.73 -18.10
C ALA A 361 -18.45 34.83 -18.99
N ARG A 362 -19.42 35.61 -18.46
CA ARG A 362 -20.02 36.76 -19.16
C ARG A 362 -19.15 38.01 -19.12
N ALA A 363 -18.32 38.15 -18.09
CA ALA A 363 -17.43 39.30 -17.94
C ALA A 363 -16.30 39.29 -18.99
N VAL A 364 -15.93 38.11 -19.50
CA VAL A 364 -14.86 37.93 -20.48
C VAL A 364 -15.42 37.85 -21.90
N SER A 365 -14.87 38.63 -22.83
CA SER A 365 -15.27 38.65 -24.25
C SER A 365 -14.68 37.49 -25.06
N SER A 366 -14.79 36.24 -24.57
CA SER A 366 -14.36 35.02 -25.28
C SER A 366 -15.56 34.24 -25.82
N GLN A 367 -15.49 33.83 -27.10
CA GLN A 367 -16.51 32.98 -27.71
C GLN A 367 -16.65 31.62 -27.02
N HIS A 368 -15.55 31.07 -26.48
CA HIS A 368 -15.58 29.78 -25.78
C HIS A 368 -16.24 29.88 -24.40
N LEU A 369 -15.97 30.95 -23.66
CA LEU A 369 -16.60 31.16 -22.34
C LEU A 369 -18.10 31.46 -22.49
N LEU A 370 -18.50 32.17 -23.54
CA LEU A 370 -19.92 32.35 -23.87
C LEU A 370 -20.65 31.04 -24.20
N GLN A 371 -19.95 30.04 -24.77
CA GLN A 371 -20.53 28.69 -24.96
C GLN A 371 -20.72 27.97 -23.63
N LEU A 372 -19.79 28.12 -22.68
CA LEU A 372 -19.92 27.56 -21.33
C LEU A 372 -21.07 28.22 -20.56
N ASP A 373 -21.29 29.53 -20.70
CA ASP A 373 -22.41 30.24 -20.06
C ASP A 373 -23.79 29.66 -20.45
N ARG A 374 -23.93 29.18 -21.70
CA ARG A 374 -25.16 28.49 -22.14
C ARG A 374 -25.37 27.17 -21.39
N HIS A 375 -24.29 26.43 -21.13
CA HIS A 375 -24.35 25.19 -20.34
C HIS A 375 -24.69 25.50 -18.87
N PHE A 376 -24.05 26.52 -18.28
CA PHE A 376 -24.37 26.96 -16.92
C PHE A 376 -25.82 27.41 -16.78
N SER A 377 -26.35 28.15 -17.75
CA SER A 377 -27.75 28.56 -17.77
C SER A 377 -28.71 27.36 -17.82
N ALA A 378 -28.37 26.32 -18.58
CA ALA A 378 -29.16 25.08 -18.61
C ALA A 378 -29.07 24.29 -17.29
N LEU A 379 -27.89 24.24 -16.65
CA LEU A 379 -27.70 23.61 -15.35
C LEU A 379 -28.48 24.34 -14.24
N HIS A 380 -28.45 25.67 -14.23
CA HIS A 380 -29.18 26.50 -13.26
C HIS A 380 -30.69 26.21 -13.28
N LEU A 381 -31.28 26.08 -14.48
CA LEU A 381 -32.69 25.72 -14.63
C LEU A 381 -33.00 24.33 -14.05
N ARG A 382 -32.14 23.34 -14.29
CA ARG A 382 -32.31 21.97 -13.77
C ARG A 382 -32.12 21.90 -12.26
N LEU A 383 -31.15 22.64 -11.71
CA LEU A 383 -30.91 22.70 -10.26
C LEU A 383 -32.09 23.36 -9.53
N THR A 384 -32.63 24.44 -10.08
CA THR A 384 -33.82 25.12 -9.54
C THR A 384 -35.04 24.21 -9.54
N ALA A 385 -35.24 23.42 -10.61
CA ALA A 385 -36.32 22.43 -10.66
C ALA A 385 -36.16 21.26 -9.67
N MET A 386 -34.94 21.01 -9.20
CA MET A 386 -34.66 19.97 -8.20
C MET A 386 -34.75 20.47 -6.75
N SER A 387 -34.67 21.78 -6.53
CA SER A 387 -34.79 22.40 -5.20
C SER A 387 -36.22 22.83 -4.85
N SER A 388 -37.08 23.00 -5.86
CA SER A 388 -38.55 23.12 -5.74
C SER A 388 -39.21 21.78 -5.46
#